data_AF-B0ETK4-F1
#
_entry.id   AF-B0ETK4-F1
#
_cell.length_a   1.000
_cell.length_b   1.000
_cell.length_c   1.000
_cell.angle_alpha   90.00
_cell.angle_beta   90.00
_cell.angle_gamma   90.00
#
_symmetry.space_group_name_H-M   'P 1'
#
loop_
_entity.id
_entity.type
_entity.pdbx_description
1 polymer ?
#
loop_
_entity_poly.entity_id
_entity_poly.type
_entity_poly.pdbx_seq_one_letter_code
_entity_poly.pdbx_strand_id
1 'polypeptide(L)'
;MDPTIILLKKGEACEFKLTVTPLCSSKLNDKITIVCQSINSGKEEVGYLKFKGETEITTKLDIDEIIFDNKIGEGTSGIVFKGRFREHTVAIKDMKDRSYNIKIKEEFEKEVSMLDKFRSDYIIYFYGSVLFKNKRYLVTEYAEHGSIRNLFSLKKEAIPIKLRIKFMIDAANGIQYLHVNGILHRDIKPDNILVLFLSEDVQINCKLTDFGSSRNINTLMTNMTFTKGIGTPVYMAPELLSQKHYKKEADIYSFAVTMYECFKWGEAYDREKFVYIWNIADFVISGKRLQQINEIPEPIYKLICGCWKQNPKDRLVIEQVLDRLQLLYKVK
;
A
#
# COMPACT_ATOMS: atom_id res chain seq x y z
N MET A 1 -3.23 -17.76 35.53
CA MET A 1 -2.46 -18.98 35.25
C MET A 1 -3.45 -20.13 35.31
N ASP A 2 -3.39 -21.08 34.38
CA ASP A 2 -4.34 -22.18 34.31
C ASP A 2 -3.61 -23.49 33.95
N PRO A 3 -3.71 -24.56 34.76
CA PRO A 3 -4.37 -24.64 36.07
C PRO A 3 -3.56 -23.93 37.18
N THR A 4 -4.22 -23.51 38.26
CA THR A 4 -3.57 -22.89 39.44
C THR A 4 -3.04 -23.89 40.45
N ILE A 5 -3.62 -25.08 40.52
CA ILE A 5 -3.22 -26.21 41.38
C ILE A 5 -3.35 -27.49 40.58
N ILE A 6 -2.38 -28.40 40.70
CA ILE A 6 -2.44 -29.71 40.06
C ILE A 6 -1.79 -30.79 40.94
N LEU A 7 -2.35 -31.99 40.89
CA LEU A 7 -1.74 -33.20 41.43
C LEU A 7 -0.83 -33.82 40.36
N LEU A 8 0.49 -33.74 40.55
CA LEU A 8 1.47 -34.30 39.61
C LEU A 8 1.84 -35.74 40.00
N LYS A 9 1.62 -36.71 39.11
CA LYS A 9 2.05 -38.10 39.36
C LYS A 9 3.52 -38.29 39.02
N LYS A 10 4.12 -39.32 39.60
CA LYS A 10 5.51 -39.70 39.32
C LYS A 10 5.70 -39.99 37.82
N GLY A 11 6.65 -39.29 37.20
CA GLY A 11 6.97 -39.45 35.78
C GLY A 11 6.08 -38.63 34.83
N GLU A 12 5.12 -37.86 35.35
CA GLU A 12 4.27 -36.98 34.55
C GLU A 12 4.74 -35.52 34.66
N ALA A 13 4.42 -34.73 33.62
CA ALA A 13 4.63 -33.29 33.58
C ALA A 13 3.28 -32.58 33.40
N CYS A 14 3.20 -31.33 33.83
CA CYS A 14 2.02 -30.47 33.66
C CYS A 14 2.38 -29.29 32.76
N GLU A 15 1.54 -29.02 31.78
CA GLU A 15 1.55 -27.77 31.03
C GLU A 15 0.62 -26.77 31.72
N PHE A 16 1.06 -25.52 31.82
CA PHE A 16 0.24 -24.41 32.32
C PHE A 16 0.33 -23.23 31.36
N LYS A 17 -0.74 -22.43 31.31
CA LYS A 17 -0.79 -21.19 30.53
C LYS A 17 -0.72 -19.97 31.43
N LEU A 18 0.20 -19.06 31.10
CA LEU A 18 0.24 -17.70 31.66
C LEU A 18 -0.27 -16.71 30.60
N THR A 19 -1.25 -15.90 30.97
CA THR A 19 -1.72 -14.77 30.15
C THR A 19 -1.32 -13.48 30.85
N VAL A 20 -0.64 -12.59 30.13
CA VAL A 20 -0.27 -11.25 30.60
C VAL A 20 -1.04 -10.24 29.76
N THR A 21 -1.86 -9.41 30.41
CA THR A 21 -2.68 -8.39 29.75
C THR A 21 -2.29 -7.01 30.27
N PRO A 22 -1.32 -6.32 29.64
CA PRO A 22 -0.96 -4.98 30.04
C PRO A 22 -2.10 -4.00 29.70
N LEU A 23 -2.55 -3.22 30.68
CA LEU A 23 -3.64 -2.24 30.51
C LEU A 23 -3.13 -0.85 30.08
N CYS A 24 -1.83 -0.61 30.16
CA CYS A 24 -1.16 0.62 29.76
C CYS A 24 0.32 0.36 29.49
N SER A 25 1.04 1.38 29.02
CA SER A 25 2.48 1.29 28.82
C SER A 25 3.20 0.88 30.11
N SER A 26 3.80 -0.31 30.12
CA SER A 26 4.30 -0.97 31.33
C SER A 26 5.64 -1.65 31.10
N LYS A 27 6.49 -1.60 32.14
CA LYS A 27 7.65 -2.48 32.30
C LYS A 27 7.30 -3.54 33.33
N LEU A 28 7.25 -4.78 32.90
CA LEU A 28 7.02 -5.95 33.73
C LEU A 28 8.37 -6.53 34.14
N ASN A 29 8.56 -6.69 35.44
CA ASN A 29 9.69 -7.44 35.99
C ASN A 29 9.19 -8.15 37.23
N ASP A 30 8.75 -9.39 37.04
CA ASP A 30 8.03 -10.12 38.07
C ASP A 30 8.44 -11.60 38.05
N LYS A 31 7.96 -12.35 39.02
CA LYS A 31 8.24 -13.78 39.18
C LYS A 31 6.98 -14.54 39.52
N ILE A 32 6.79 -15.66 38.85
CA ILE A 32 5.79 -16.65 39.25
C ILE A 32 6.44 -17.55 40.27
N THR A 33 5.79 -17.72 41.42
CA THR A 33 6.21 -18.66 42.45
C THR A 33 5.50 -19.99 42.20
N ILE A 34 6.28 -21.06 42.07
CA ILE A 34 5.78 -22.42 41.91
C ILE A 34 6.06 -23.14 43.23
N VAL A 35 5.01 -23.61 43.88
CA VAL A 35 5.12 -24.37 45.14
C VAL A 35 4.79 -25.82 44.85
N CYS A 36 5.75 -26.71 45.10
CA CYS A 36 5.58 -28.15 45.00
C CYS A 36 5.58 -28.74 46.41
N GLN A 37 4.51 -29.42 46.80
CA GLN A 37 4.43 -30.11 48.07
C GLN A 37 4.35 -31.61 47.85
N SER A 38 5.25 -32.36 48.49
CA SER A 38 5.17 -33.81 48.49
C SER A 38 4.06 -34.27 49.43
N ILE A 39 3.08 -35.02 48.91
CA ILE A 39 1.97 -35.55 49.72
C ILE A 39 2.45 -36.54 50.78
N ASN A 40 3.50 -37.32 50.47
CA ASN A 40 3.96 -38.39 51.36
C ASN A 40 4.84 -37.88 52.50
N SER A 41 5.69 -36.87 52.24
CA SER A 41 6.64 -36.35 53.24
C SER A 41 6.25 -34.99 53.81
N GLY A 42 5.22 -34.32 53.25
CA GLY A 42 4.85 -32.96 53.60
C GLY A 42 5.89 -31.90 53.20
N LYS A 43 7.02 -32.31 52.59
CA LYS A 43 8.11 -31.40 52.23
C LYS A 43 7.69 -30.49 51.10
N GLU A 44 7.84 -29.18 51.32
CA GLU A 44 7.61 -28.14 50.32
C GLU A 44 8.92 -27.74 49.63
N GLU A 45 8.84 -27.51 48.33
CA GLU A 45 9.90 -26.94 47.51
C GLU A 45 9.32 -25.76 46.71
N VAL A 46 10.05 -24.65 46.69
CA VAL A 46 9.61 -23.42 46.03
C VAL A 46 10.55 -23.09 44.87
N GLY A 47 9.99 -23.07 43.66
CA GLY A 47 10.64 -22.59 42.45
C GLY A 47 10.17 -21.18 42.07
N TYR A 48 10.99 -20.47 41.30
CA TYR A 48 10.64 -19.16 40.76
C TYR A 48 10.86 -19.12 39.26
N LEU A 49 9.85 -18.68 38.51
CA LEU A 49 9.96 -18.37 37.10
C LEU A 49 9.93 -16.85 36.93
N LYS A 50 11.10 -16.26 36.72
CA LYS A 50 11.23 -14.81 36.48
C LYS A 50 10.81 -14.50 35.04
N PHE A 51 10.04 -13.44 34.86
CA PHE A 51 9.72 -12.92 33.54
C PHE A 51 9.88 -11.40 33.53
N LYS A 52 10.37 -10.90 32.40
CA LYS A 52 10.59 -9.48 32.17
C LYS A 52 10.03 -9.13 30.81
N GLY A 53 9.33 -8.01 30.71
CA GLY A 53 8.72 -7.55 29.46
C GLY A 53 8.52 -6.05 29.48
N GLU A 54 8.39 -5.45 28.31
CA GLU A 54 8.07 -4.04 28.13
C GLU A 54 7.05 -3.95 27.00
N THR A 55 6.02 -3.14 27.21
CA THR A 55 5.05 -2.85 26.14
C THR A 55 5.68 -1.90 25.12
N GLU A 56 5.53 -2.21 23.83
CA GLU A 56 5.87 -1.30 22.74
C GLU A 56 4.61 -0.88 21.98
N ILE A 57 4.53 0.39 21.57
CA ILE A 57 3.54 0.78 20.57
C ILE A 57 3.94 0.12 19.27
N THR A 58 3.02 -0.61 18.66
CA THR A 58 3.31 -1.40 17.46
C THR A 58 2.14 -1.37 16.50
N THR A 59 2.47 -1.43 15.22
CA THR A 59 1.50 -1.69 14.14
C THR A 59 1.33 -3.19 13.88
N LYS A 60 1.82 -4.05 14.78
CA LYS A 60 1.51 -5.49 14.77
C LYS A 60 0.13 -5.71 15.38
N LEU A 61 -0.79 -6.24 14.59
CA LEU A 61 -2.16 -6.51 15.01
C LEU A 61 -2.31 -7.95 15.47
N ASP A 62 -3.14 -8.17 16.48
CA ASP A 62 -3.57 -9.52 16.84
C ASP A 62 -4.50 -10.05 15.74
N ILE A 63 -4.26 -11.29 15.32
CA ILE A 63 -5.08 -11.94 14.31
C ILE A 63 -6.51 -12.16 14.81
N ASP A 64 -6.70 -12.35 16.11
CA ASP A 64 -8.01 -12.60 16.71
C ASP A 64 -8.90 -11.34 16.69
N GLU A 65 -8.31 -10.15 16.53
CA GLU A 65 -9.04 -8.88 16.33
C GLU A 65 -9.47 -8.66 14.87
N ILE A 66 -9.02 -9.51 13.93
CA ILE A 66 -9.30 -9.37 12.49
C ILE A 66 -10.44 -10.28 12.07
N ILE A 67 -11.56 -9.67 11.67
CA ILE A 67 -12.73 -10.38 11.18
C ILE A 67 -12.77 -10.26 9.66
N PHE A 68 -12.68 -11.40 8.96
CA PHE A 68 -12.78 -11.46 7.51
C PHE A 68 -14.26 -11.48 7.07
N ASP A 69 -14.57 -10.75 6.01
CA ASP A 69 -15.85 -10.79 5.32
C ASP A 69 -15.63 -11.35 3.90
N ASN A 70 -16.15 -10.70 2.86
CA ASN A 70 -16.04 -11.18 1.49
C ASN A 70 -14.69 -10.84 0.83
N LYS A 71 -14.26 -11.70 -0.10
CA LYS A 71 -13.17 -11.41 -1.03
C LYS A 71 -13.58 -10.26 -1.96
N ILE A 72 -12.72 -9.25 -2.11
CA ILE A 72 -12.96 -8.07 -2.95
C ILE A 72 -11.96 -7.95 -4.11
N GLY A 73 -10.84 -8.68 -4.06
CA GLY A 73 -9.86 -8.63 -5.14
C GLY A 73 -8.84 -9.76 -5.07
N GLU A 74 -8.18 -10.00 -6.20
CA GLU A 74 -7.05 -10.91 -6.30
C GLU A 74 -6.09 -10.42 -7.38
N GLY A 75 -4.80 -10.37 -7.03
CA GLY A 75 -3.75 -9.97 -7.97
C GLY A 75 -2.46 -10.71 -7.70
N THR A 76 -1.39 -10.22 -8.33
CA THR A 76 -0.01 -10.71 -8.16
C THR A 76 0.45 -10.58 -6.70
N SER A 77 0.08 -9.48 -6.06
CA SER A 77 0.50 -9.14 -4.69
C SER A 77 -0.27 -9.89 -3.61
N GLY A 78 -1.37 -10.59 -3.92
CA GLY A 78 -2.17 -11.26 -2.90
C GLY A 78 -3.66 -11.40 -3.22
N ILE A 79 -4.42 -11.83 -2.22
CA ILE A 79 -5.88 -11.78 -2.20
C ILE A 79 -6.29 -10.64 -1.26
N VAL A 80 -7.26 -9.83 -1.63
CA VAL A 80 -7.78 -8.76 -0.78
C VAL A 80 -9.19 -9.12 -0.33
N PHE A 81 -9.41 -9.05 0.97
CA PHE A 81 -10.70 -9.23 1.62
C PHE A 81 -11.20 -7.91 2.19
N LYS A 82 -12.50 -7.70 2.16
CA LYS A 82 -13.15 -6.76 3.07
C LYS A 82 -13.21 -7.42 4.45
N GLY A 83 -13.18 -6.63 5.50
CA GLY A 83 -13.34 -7.14 6.85
C GLY A 83 -13.55 -6.03 7.86
N ARG A 84 -13.39 -6.39 9.14
CA ARG A 84 -13.49 -5.48 10.27
C ARG A 84 -12.29 -5.65 11.19
N PHE A 85 -11.76 -4.52 11.66
CA PHE A 85 -10.79 -4.46 12.75
C PHE A 85 -11.34 -3.48 13.78
N ARG A 86 -11.72 -4.00 14.96
CA ARG A 86 -12.48 -3.25 15.98
C ARG A 86 -13.77 -2.66 15.38
N GLU A 87 -13.94 -1.35 15.43
CA GLU A 87 -15.12 -0.66 14.88
C GLU A 87 -14.94 -0.20 13.42
N HIS A 88 -13.77 -0.48 12.81
CA HIS A 88 -13.45 0.02 11.47
C HIS A 88 -13.66 -1.04 10.39
N THR A 89 -14.30 -0.65 9.30
CA THR A 89 -14.31 -1.43 8.06
C THR A 89 -12.94 -1.30 7.38
N VAL A 90 -12.32 -2.43 7.05
CA VAL A 90 -10.94 -2.50 6.57
C VAL A 90 -10.80 -3.35 5.32
N ALA A 91 -9.73 -3.07 4.55
CA ALA A 91 -9.23 -3.96 3.51
C ALA A 91 -8.05 -4.77 4.07
N ILE A 92 -8.14 -6.09 3.95
CA ILE A 92 -7.16 -7.06 4.46
C ILE A 92 -6.50 -7.73 3.25
N LYS A 93 -5.25 -7.36 2.96
CA LYS A 93 -4.45 -7.96 1.89
C LYS A 93 -3.71 -9.17 2.45
N ASP A 94 -4.13 -10.36 2.04
CA ASP A 94 -3.46 -11.64 2.28
C ASP A 94 -2.36 -11.87 1.24
N MET A 95 -1.11 -11.81 1.68
CA MET A 95 0.04 -12.03 0.84
C MET A 95 0.18 -13.54 0.57
N LYS A 96 -0.17 -13.96 -0.66
CA LYS A 96 -0.39 -15.36 -1.10
C LYS A 96 0.73 -16.37 -0.80
N ASP A 97 1.96 -15.93 -0.56
CA ASP A 97 3.08 -16.86 -0.46
C ASP A 97 3.37 -17.30 0.98
N ARG A 98 2.93 -18.53 1.28
CA ARG A 98 3.09 -19.23 2.56
C ARG A 98 4.43 -19.98 2.68
N SER A 99 5.30 -19.89 1.67
CA SER A 99 6.65 -20.45 1.74
C SER A 99 7.52 -19.61 2.69
N TYR A 100 8.49 -20.26 3.34
CA TYR A 100 9.54 -19.60 4.13
C TYR A 100 10.55 -18.84 3.24
N ASN A 101 10.10 -18.23 2.15
CA ASN A 101 10.94 -17.46 1.27
C ASN A 101 11.33 -16.13 1.93
N ILE A 102 12.61 -16.02 2.30
CA ILE A 102 13.20 -14.86 2.98
C ILE A 102 12.94 -13.58 2.20
N LYS A 103 13.01 -13.61 0.87
CA LYS A 103 12.81 -12.40 0.03
C LYS A 103 11.41 -11.81 0.17
N ILE A 104 10.38 -12.66 0.23
CA ILE A 104 8.99 -12.22 0.32
C ILE A 104 8.71 -11.65 1.71
N LYS A 105 9.31 -12.25 2.75
CA LYS A 105 9.25 -11.69 4.11
C LYS A 105 9.88 -10.29 4.15
N GLU A 106 11.06 -10.12 3.54
CA GLU A 106 11.70 -8.80 3.46
C GLU A 106 10.88 -7.77 2.68
N GLU A 107 10.22 -8.18 1.58
CA GLU A 107 9.36 -7.28 0.81
C GLU A 107 8.14 -6.83 1.61
N PHE A 108 7.51 -7.75 2.35
CA PHE A 108 6.41 -7.44 3.25
C PHE A 108 6.85 -6.50 4.38
N GLU A 109 7.96 -6.81 5.06
CA GLU A 109 8.49 -5.95 6.14
C GLU A 109 8.90 -4.57 5.62
N LYS A 110 9.41 -4.47 4.39
CA LYS A 110 9.68 -3.19 3.73
C LYS A 110 8.40 -2.40 3.47
N GLU A 111 7.35 -3.03 2.93
CA GLU A 111 6.06 -2.38 2.68
C GLU A 111 5.43 -1.88 4.00
N VAL A 112 5.42 -2.72 5.03
CA VAL A 112 4.96 -2.35 6.38
C VAL A 112 5.76 -1.19 6.95
N SER A 113 7.09 -1.23 6.87
CA SER A 113 7.95 -0.16 7.38
C SER A 113 7.76 1.18 6.66
N MET A 114 7.38 1.16 5.38
CA MET A 114 7.05 2.39 4.64
C MET A 114 5.70 2.94 5.08
N LEU A 115 4.66 2.10 5.09
CA LEU A 115 3.31 2.49 5.49
C LEU A 115 3.24 3.00 6.93
N ASP A 116 3.98 2.37 7.84
CA ASP A 116 4.09 2.77 9.25
C ASP A 116 4.62 4.20 9.43
N LYS A 117 5.38 4.73 8.45
CA LYS A 117 5.96 6.08 8.49
C LYS A 117 5.10 7.13 7.80
N PHE A 118 4.14 6.74 6.96
CA PHE A 118 3.35 7.69 6.20
C PHE A 118 2.34 8.41 7.09
N ARG A 119 2.34 9.74 7.01
CA ARG A 119 1.44 10.65 7.71
C ARG A 119 0.95 11.68 6.69
N SER A 120 -0.07 11.29 5.93
CA SER A 120 -0.68 12.10 4.87
C SER A 120 -2.10 11.64 4.60
N ASP A 121 -3.02 12.58 4.46
CA ASP A 121 -4.42 12.27 4.13
C ASP A 121 -4.60 11.79 2.68
N TYR A 122 -3.57 11.91 1.83
CA TYR A 122 -3.60 11.46 0.43
C TYR A 122 -2.99 10.06 0.22
N ILE A 123 -2.58 9.40 1.31
CA ILE A 123 -2.04 8.04 1.33
C ILE A 123 -3.02 7.15 2.12
N ILE A 124 -3.28 5.94 1.63
CA ILE A 124 -4.20 5.01 2.29
C ILE A 124 -3.80 4.80 3.76
N TYR A 125 -4.77 4.93 4.66
CA TYR A 125 -4.52 4.79 6.09
C TYR A 125 -4.18 3.33 6.42
N PHE A 126 -3.06 3.16 7.12
CA PHE A 126 -2.54 1.87 7.54
C PHE A 126 -2.87 1.64 9.01
N TYR A 127 -3.70 0.63 9.30
CA TYR A 127 -4.00 0.22 10.67
C TYR A 127 -2.88 -0.60 11.26
N GLY A 128 -2.28 -1.47 10.45
CA GLY A 128 -1.23 -2.36 10.89
C GLY A 128 -1.12 -3.62 10.06
N SER A 129 -0.31 -4.54 10.53
CA SER A 129 0.00 -5.80 9.88
C SER A 129 -0.12 -6.97 10.84
N VAL A 130 -0.59 -8.11 10.35
CA VAL A 130 -0.59 -9.36 11.11
C VAL A 130 0.59 -10.19 10.64
N LEU A 131 1.44 -10.60 11.58
CA LEU A 131 2.50 -11.57 11.35
C LEU A 131 2.32 -12.73 12.34
N PHE A 132 1.60 -13.77 11.91
CA PHE A 132 1.31 -14.92 12.77
C PHE A 132 1.55 -16.24 12.03
N LYS A 133 2.55 -17.02 12.47
CA LYS A 133 3.00 -18.23 11.78
C LYS A 133 3.33 -17.92 10.30
N ASN A 134 2.59 -18.51 9.37
CA ASN A 134 2.74 -18.31 7.92
C ASN A 134 1.72 -17.31 7.35
N LYS A 135 0.96 -16.60 8.20
CA LYS A 135 -0.01 -15.59 7.79
C LYS A 135 0.63 -14.21 7.82
N ARG A 136 0.48 -13.48 6.72
CA ARG A 136 0.99 -12.12 6.54
C ARG A 136 -0.14 -11.27 5.98
N TYR A 137 -0.73 -10.44 6.82
CA TYR A 137 -1.83 -9.56 6.43
C TYR A 137 -1.41 -8.11 6.54
N LEU A 138 -1.76 -7.31 5.53
CA LEU A 138 -1.68 -5.87 5.58
C LEU A 138 -3.11 -5.32 5.75
N VAL A 139 -3.35 -4.52 6.78
CA VAL A 139 -4.68 -4.01 7.13
C VAL A 139 -4.71 -2.50 6.92
N THR A 140 -5.57 -2.06 6.01
CA THR A 140 -5.71 -0.66 5.58
C THR A 140 -7.17 -0.23 5.63
N GLU A 141 -7.44 1.07 5.56
CA GLU A 141 -8.82 1.55 5.40
C GLU A 141 -9.45 1.01 4.12
N TYR A 142 -10.74 0.72 4.21
CA TYR A 142 -11.51 0.22 3.08
C TYR A 142 -11.99 1.38 2.21
N ALA A 143 -11.67 1.32 0.92
CA ALA A 143 -12.20 2.25 -0.08
C ALA A 143 -13.46 1.69 -0.74
N GLU A 144 -14.61 2.27 -0.40
CA GLU A 144 -15.94 1.77 -0.79
C GLU A 144 -16.13 1.70 -2.31
N HIS A 145 -15.52 2.61 -3.06
CA HIS A 145 -15.66 2.68 -4.52
C HIS A 145 -14.52 1.99 -5.27
N GLY A 146 -13.64 1.27 -4.57
CA GLY A 146 -12.50 0.57 -5.18
C GLY A 146 -11.48 1.53 -5.78
N SER A 147 -10.81 1.13 -6.86
CA SER A 147 -9.82 1.96 -7.56
C SER A 147 -10.44 2.80 -8.68
N ILE A 148 -9.73 3.83 -9.16
CA ILE A 148 -10.15 4.58 -10.37
C ILE A 148 -10.32 3.63 -11.57
N ARG A 149 -9.48 2.58 -11.70
CA ARG A 149 -9.64 1.56 -12.73
C ARG A 149 -11.03 0.91 -12.68
N ASN A 150 -11.51 0.57 -11.48
CA ASN A 150 -12.82 -0.08 -11.33
C ASN A 150 -13.95 0.84 -11.81
N LEU A 151 -13.81 2.15 -11.61
CA LEU A 151 -14.80 3.14 -12.03
C LEU A 151 -14.91 3.31 -13.55
N PHE A 152 -13.93 2.86 -14.35
CA PHE A 152 -14.03 2.89 -15.82
C PHE A 152 -15.16 1.99 -16.35
N SER A 153 -15.66 1.04 -15.56
CA SER A 153 -16.84 0.25 -15.90
C SER A 153 -18.16 1.04 -15.79
N LEU A 154 -18.15 2.16 -15.06
CA LEU A 154 -19.30 3.06 -14.96
C LEU A 154 -19.42 3.91 -16.22
N LYS A 155 -20.66 4.28 -16.56
CA LYS A 155 -20.93 5.26 -17.61
C LYS A 155 -20.15 6.54 -17.35
N LYS A 156 -19.58 7.13 -18.40
CA LYS A 156 -18.72 8.31 -18.31
C LYS A 156 -19.42 9.47 -17.61
N GLU A 157 -20.71 9.64 -17.88
CA GLU A 157 -21.56 10.69 -17.33
C GLU A 157 -21.76 10.56 -15.82
N ALA A 158 -21.55 9.38 -15.24
CA ALA A 158 -21.67 9.16 -13.81
C ALA A 158 -20.57 9.87 -13.01
N ILE A 159 -19.39 10.09 -13.60
CA ILE A 159 -18.26 10.79 -12.96
C ILE A 159 -17.93 12.05 -13.77
N PRO A 160 -18.42 13.24 -13.35
CA PRO A 160 -18.16 14.50 -14.01
C PRO A 160 -16.67 14.82 -14.15
N ILE A 161 -16.30 15.56 -15.19
CA ILE A 161 -14.91 15.97 -15.45
C ILE A 161 -14.27 16.66 -14.25
N LYS A 162 -15.04 17.48 -13.52
CA LYS A 162 -14.60 18.21 -12.35
C LYS A 162 -14.21 17.30 -11.19
N LEU A 163 -14.97 16.22 -10.97
CA LEU A 163 -14.62 15.18 -9.99
C LEU A 163 -13.35 14.41 -10.40
N ARG A 164 -13.14 14.18 -11.70
CA ARG A 164 -11.90 13.55 -12.20
C ARG A 164 -10.68 14.43 -12.01
N ILE A 165 -10.81 15.75 -12.23
CA ILE A 165 -9.74 16.70 -11.91
C ILE A 165 -9.39 16.61 -10.42
N LYS A 166 -10.40 16.51 -9.56
CA LYS A 166 -10.20 16.36 -8.11
C LYS A 166 -9.49 15.07 -7.74
N PHE A 167 -9.83 13.94 -8.36
CA PHE A 167 -9.06 12.69 -8.19
C PHE A 167 -7.58 12.88 -8.56
N MET A 168 -7.30 13.60 -9.63
CA MET A 168 -5.92 13.88 -10.04
C MET A 168 -5.22 14.87 -9.10
N ILE A 169 -5.92 15.84 -8.52
CA ILE A 169 -5.38 16.72 -7.48
C ILE A 169 -4.99 15.89 -6.25
N ASP A 170 -5.88 15.03 -5.76
CA ASP A 170 -5.63 14.19 -4.60
C ASP A 170 -4.44 13.24 -4.82
N ALA A 171 -4.41 12.56 -5.97
CA ALA A 171 -3.29 11.70 -6.35
C ALA A 171 -1.98 12.49 -6.45
N ALA A 172 -2.01 13.70 -7.03
CA ALA A 172 -0.83 14.54 -7.15
C ALA A 172 -0.31 15.04 -5.80
N ASN A 173 -1.20 15.33 -4.83
CA ASN A 173 -0.81 15.63 -3.45
C ASN A 173 -0.14 14.43 -2.77
N GLY A 174 -0.66 13.22 -3.00
CA GLY A 174 -0.04 11.98 -2.54
C GLY A 174 1.37 11.79 -3.14
N ILE A 175 1.53 12.01 -4.44
CA ILE A 175 2.83 11.92 -5.12
C ILE A 175 3.80 12.97 -4.57
N GLN A 176 3.35 14.22 -4.40
CA GLN A 176 4.14 15.30 -3.83
C GLN A 176 4.63 14.94 -2.43
N TYR A 177 3.74 14.43 -1.58
CA TYR A 177 4.10 13.96 -0.23
C TYR A 177 5.25 12.94 -0.28
N LEU A 178 5.16 11.93 -1.15
CA LEU A 178 6.22 10.93 -1.31
C LEU A 178 7.53 11.57 -1.79
N HIS A 179 7.45 12.43 -2.82
CA HIS A 179 8.62 13.06 -3.42
C HIS A 179 9.35 13.98 -2.45
N VAL A 180 8.64 14.76 -1.64
CA VAL A 180 9.22 15.61 -0.58
C VAL A 180 9.95 14.77 0.46
N ASN A 181 9.40 13.61 0.81
CA ASN A 181 10.02 12.65 1.74
C ASN A 181 11.11 11.77 1.08
N GLY A 182 11.49 12.04 -0.16
CA GLY A 182 12.53 11.31 -0.86
C GLY A 182 12.15 9.87 -1.23
N ILE A 183 10.86 9.62 -1.45
CA ILE A 183 10.29 8.30 -1.76
C ILE A 183 9.71 8.32 -3.18
N LEU A 184 9.97 7.25 -3.93
CA LEU A 184 9.40 7.02 -5.26
C LEU A 184 8.34 5.92 -5.15
N HIS A 185 7.21 6.12 -5.80
CA HIS A 185 6.12 5.14 -5.80
C HIS A 185 6.40 3.99 -6.77
N ARG A 186 6.85 4.30 -8.00
CA ARG A 186 7.24 3.36 -9.07
C ARG A 186 6.13 2.50 -9.69
N ASP A 187 4.87 2.65 -9.29
CA ASP A 187 3.73 1.94 -9.90
C ASP A 187 2.46 2.80 -9.85
N ILE A 188 2.58 4.08 -10.22
CA ILE A 188 1.42 4.98 -10.31
C ILE A 188 0.58 4.58 -11.52
N LYS A 189 -0.66 4.19 -11.25
CA LYS A 189 -1.67 3.78 -12.24
C LYS A 189 -3.07 3.89 -11.62
N PRO A 190 -4.16 3.91 -12.41
CA PRO A 190 -5.52 4.00 -11.89
C PRO A 190 -5.89 2.92 -10.86
N ASP A 191 -5.30 1.73 -10.96
CA ASP A 191 -5.51 0.61 -10.03
C ASP A 191 -4.98 0.90 -8.62
N ASN A 192 -3.97 1.78 -8.49
CA ASN A 192 -3.31 2.13 -7.23
C ASN A 192 -3.79 3.48 -6.67
N ILE A 193 -4.92 4.00 -7.18
CA ILE A 193 -5.60 5.19 -6.65
C ILE A 193 -6.98 4.76 -6.18
N LEU A 194 -7.17 4.66 -4.87
CA LEU A 194 -8.40 4.17 -4.25
C LEU A 194 -9.36 5.32 -3.94
N VAL A 195 -10.63 5.15 -4.31
CA VAL A 195 -11.67 6.18 -4.20
C VAL A 195 -12.53 5.92 -2.97
N LEU A 196 -12.51 6.87 -2.05
CA LEU A 196 -13.28 6.87 -0.80
C LEU A 196 -14.67 7.47 -0.99
N PHE A 197 -14.78 8.53 -1.79
CA PHE A 197 -16.03 9.27 -1.97
C PHE A 197 -16.22 9.70 -3.43
N LEU A 198 -17.47 9.68 -3.91
CA LEU A 198 -17.87 10.20 -5.22
C LEU A 198 -18.67 11.50 -5.09
N SER A 199 -18.13 12.48 -4.36
CA SER A 199 -18.76 13.78 -4.16
C SER A 199 -17.79 14.94 -4.41
N GLU A 200 -18.28 16.04 -4.97
CA GLU A 200 -17.49 17.27 -5.13
C GLU A 200 -17.31 18.02 -3.80
N ASP A 201 -18.16 17.79 -2.79
CA ASP A 201 -18.22 18.58 -1.56
C ASP A 201 -17.26 18.12 -0.45
N VAL A 202 -16.67 16.93 -0.59
CA VAL A 202 -15.67 16.43 0.39
C VAL A 202 -14.31 17.09 0.17
N GLN A 203 -13.39 17.03 1.13
CA GLN A 203 -12.04 17.55 0.89
C GLN A 203 -11.17 16.61 0.05
N ILE A 204 -11.29 15.30 0.28
CA ILE A 204 -10.45 14.26 -0.32
C ILE A 204 -11.37 13.16 -0.84
N ASN A 205 -11.20 12.81 -2.10
CA ASN A 205 -11.96 11.77 -2.78
C ASN A 205 -11.18 10.47 -2.92
N CYS A 206 -9.87 10.54 -3.12
CA CYS A 206 -9.05 9.35 -3.33
C CYS A 206 -7.68 9.42 -2.67
N LYS A 207 -7.07 8.26 -2.48
CA LYS A 207 -5.75 8.10 -1.84
C LYS A 207 -4.89 7.10 -2.61
N LEU A 208 -3.57 7.28 -2.56
CA LEU A 208 -2.61 6.34 -3.14
C LEU A 208 -2.46 5.08 -2.28
N THR A 209 -2.24 3.95 -2.94
CA THR A 209 -2.03 2.64 -2.30
C THR A 209 -0.94 1.82 -3.02
N ASP A 210 -0.68 0.61 -2.51
CA ASP A 210 0.24 -0.40 -3.06
C ASP A 210 1.70 0.07 -3.14
N PHE A 211 2.33 0.14 -1.97
CA PHE A 211 3.71 0.59 -1.79
C PHE A 211 4.73 -0.55 -1.84
N GLY A 212 4.32 -1.78 -2.18
CA GLY A 212 5.25 -2.92 -2.31
C GLY A 212 6.39 -2.65 -3.31
N SER A 213 6.09 -1.85 -4.34
CA SER A 213 7.08 -1.36 -5.30
C SER A 213 7.73 -0.05 -4.89
N SER A 214 7.49 0.57 -3.73
CA SER A 214 8.11 1.86 -3.37
C SER A 214 9.56 1.71 -2.86
N ARG A 215 10.36 2.78 -3.03
CA ARG A 215 11.77 2.85 -2.56
C ARG A 215 12.19 4.26 -2.15
N ASN A 216 13.10 4.34 -1.18
CA ASN A 216 13.77 5.58 -0.82
C ASN A 216 14.89 5.91 -1.83
N ILE A 217 14.95 7.16 -2.28
CA ILE A 217 15.91 7.63 -3.29
C ILE A 217 17.36 7.44 -2.85
N ASN A 218 17.66 7.58 -1.55
CA ASN A 218 19.04 7.45 -1.03
C ASN A 218 19.53 6.00 -1.03
N THR A 219 18.63 5.03 -0.81
CA THR A 219 18.96 3.59 -0.87
C THR A 219 19.17 3.11 -2.31
N LEU A 220 18.72 3.87 -3.31
CA LEU A 220 18.90 3.54 -4.72
C LEU A 220 20.32 3.80 -5.22
N MET A 221 21.10 4.67 -4.59
CA MET A 221 22.47 4.96 -5.04
C MET A 221 23.41 3.74 -4.91
N THR A 222 23.09 2.77 -4.05
CA THR A 222 23.97 1.63 -3.74
C THR A 222 23.59 0.33 -4.46
N ASN A 223 22.36 0.15 -4.93
CA ASN A 223 21.87 -1.11 -5.52
C ASN A 223 20.96 -0.88 -6.74
N MET A 224 21.53 -0.35 -7.83
CA MET A 224 20.82 -0.13 -9.10
C MET A 224 20.83 -1.37 -10.01
N THR A 225 20.37 -2.51 -9.52
CA THR A 225 20.10 -3.67 -10.38
C THR A 225 18.64 -3.66 -10.82
N PHE A 226 18.43 -3.63 -12.15
CA PHE A 226 17.15 -3.87 -12.79
C PHE A 226 16.58 -5.19 -12.29
N THR A 227 15.60 -5.13 -11.41
CA THR A 227 14.81 -6.31 -11.05
C THR A 227 13.76 -6.45 -12.16
N LYS A 228 13.98 -7.41 -13.07
CA LYS A 228 12.99 -7.80 -14.09
C LYS A 228 11.62 -7.91 -13.41
N GLY A 229 10.65 -7.07 -13.80
CA GLY A 229 9.26 -7.16 -13.36
C GLY A 229 8.73 -6.11 -12.38
N ILE A 230 9.45 -5.04 -12.06
CA ILE A 230 8.91 -3.95 -11.21
C ILE A 230 8.13 -2.93 -12.06
N GLY A 231 6.87 -2.68 -11.71
CA GLY A 231 6.00 -1.70 -12.36
C GLY A 231 5.19 -2.29 -13.53
N THR A 232 4.09 -1.63 -13.89
CA THR A 232 3.24 -2.05 -15.00
C THR A 232 3.74 -1.44 -16.33
N PRO A 233 4.19 -2.23 -17.33
CA PRO A 233 4.94 -1.72 -18.49
C PRO A 233 4.28 -0.56 -19.25
N VAL A 234 2.96 -0.52 -19.29
CA VAL A 234 2.15 0.52 -19.95
C VAL A 234 2.41 1.92 -19.40
N TYR A 235 2.78 2.03 -18.12
CA TYR A 235 2.99 3.29 -17.40
C TYR A 235 4.47 3.64 -17.25
N MET A 236 5.37 2.79 -17.76
CA MET A 236 6.81 2.99 -17.60
C MET A 236 7.31 4.12 -18.49
N ALA A 237 8.17 4.95 -17.90
CA ALA A 237 8.86 6.01 -18.61
C ALA A 237 9.87 5.44 -19.64
N PRO A 238 10.15 6.13 -20.76
CA PRO A 238 11.06 5.65 -21.81
C PRO A 238 12.46 5.30 -21.29
N GLU A 239 12.98 6.06 -20.32
CA GLU A 239 14.27 5.82 -19.69
C GLU A 239 14.30 4.53 -18.87
N LEU A 240 13.17 4.13 -18.28
CA LEU A 240 13.05 2.86 -17.57
C LEU A 240 13.06 1.68 -18.54
N LEU A 241 12.38 1.83 -19.68
CA LEU A 241 12.35 0.81 -20.73
C LEU A 241 13.71 0.65 -21.44
N SER A 242 14.48 1.74 -21.53
CA SER A 242 15.83 1.77 -22.15
C SER A 242 17.00 1.57 -21.17
N GLN A 243 16.71 1.05 -19.98
CA GLN A 243 17.69 0.70 -18.94
C GLN A 243 18.54 1.85 -18.37
N LYS A 244 18.01 3.08 -18.35
CA LYS A 244 18.67 4.27 -17.79
C LYS A 244 18.21 4.55 -16.35
N HIS A 245 18.94 5.41 -15.64
CA HIS A 245 18.65 5.78 -14.25
C HIS A 245 17.28 6.43 -14.10
N TYR A 246 16.53 6.05 -13.06
CA TYR A 246 15.21 6.60 -12.76
C TYR A 246 15.23 7.47 -11.50
N LYS A 247 14.36 8.47 -11.49
CA LYS A 247 14.22 9.47 -10.43
C LYS A 247 12.73 9.85 -10.31
N LYS A 248 12.41 10.96 -9.64
CA LYS A 248 11.03 11.45 -9.41
C LYS A 248 10.25 11.66 -10.72
N GLU A 249 10.95 12.01 -11.79
CA GLU A 249 10.44 12.27 -13.12
C GLU A 249 9.79 11.04 -13.76
N ALA A 250 10.14 9.82 -13.32
CA ALA A 250 9.49 8.59 -13.78
C ALA A 250 8.06 8.47 -13.23
N ASP A 251 7.85 8.80 -11.95
CA ASP A 251 6.52 8.86 -11.35
C ASP A 251 5.64 9.91 -12.05
N ILE A 252 6.22 11.04 -12.47
CA ILE A 252 5.51 12.07 -13.26
C ILE A 252 5.04 11.51 -14.61
N TYR A 253 5.87 10.71 -15.28
CA TYR A 253 5.50 10.07 -16.53
C TYR A 253 4.34 9.08 -16.32
N SER A 254 4.43 8.21 -15.31
CA SER A 254 3.37 7.27 -14.97
C SER A 254 2.07 7.98 -14.61
N PHE A 255 2.17 9.11 -13.91
CA PHE A 255 1.03 9.98 -13.62
C PHE A 255 0.42 10.63 -14.87
N ALA A 256 1.22 10.96 -15.88
CA ALA A 256 0.72 11.46 -17.17
C ALA A 256 -0.17 10.43 -17.89
N VAL A 257 0.27 9.17 -17.93
CA VAL A 257 -0.52 8.06 -18.50
C VAL A 257 -1.80 7.85 -17.69
N THR A 258 -1.69 7.90 -16.36
CA THR A 258 -2.84 7.80 -15.43
C THR A 258 -3.86 8.92 -15.64
N MET A 259 -3.41 10.17 -15.80
CA MET A 259 -4.27 11.31 -16.14
C MET A 259 -4.96 11.08 -17.49
N TYR A 260 -4.21 10.64 -18.51
CA TYR A 260 -4.78 10.36 -19.82
C TYR A 260 -5.92 9.33 -19.74
N GLU A 261 -5.73 8.23 -19.02
CA GLU A 261 -6.77 7.22 -18.79
C GLU A 261 -7.96 7.75 -17.99
N CYS A 262 -7.70 8.53 -16.93
CA CYS A 262 -8.74 9.14 -16.12
C CYS A 262 -9.61 10.11 -16.95
N PHE A 263 -9.01 10.92 -17.82
CA PHE A 263 -9.77 11.87 -18.64
C PHE A 263 -10.44 11.22 -19.85
N LYS A 264 -9.79 10.24 -20.50
CA LYS A 264 -10.41 9.35 -21.51
C LYS A 264 -11.56 8.55 -20.91
N TRP A 265 -11.47 8.19 -19.63
CA TRP A 265 -12.34 7.24 -18.91
C TRP A 265 -12.22 5.81 -19.47
N GLY A 266 -10.99 5.31 -19.58
CA GLY A 266 -10.71 4.00 -20.14
C GLY A 266 -9.22 3.74 -20.34
N GLU A 267 -8.87 2.58 -20.90
CA GLU A 267 -7.48 2.21 -21.17
C GLU A 267 -6.81 3.18 -22.14
N ALA A 268 -5.56 3.59 -21.86
CA ALA A 268 -4.85 4.59 -22.66
C ALA A 268 -4.57 4.09 -24.07
N TYR A 269 -4.05 2.86 -24.17
CA TYR A 269 -3.64 2.23 -25.42
C TYR A 269 -4.69 1.20 -25.83
N ASP A 270 -5.34 1.43 -26.98
CA ASP A 270 -6.37 0.53 -27.50
C ASP A 270 -5.77 -0.83 -27.85
N ARG A 271 -6.37 -1.92 -27.36
CA ARG A 271 -5.87 -3.30 -27.55
C ARG A 271 -5.84 -3.75 -29.02
N GLU A 272 -6.66 -3.13 -29.87
CA GLU A 272 -6.66 -3.39 -31.32
C GLU A 272 -5.42 -2.81 -32.01
N LYS A 273 -4.91 -1.67 -31.53
CA LYS A 273 -3.72 -0.99 -32.11
C LYS A 273 -2.43 -1.45 -31.44
N PHE A 274 -2.50 -1.75 -30.14
CA PHE A 274 -1.38 -2.16 -29.31
C PHE A 274 -1.63 -3.58 -28.80
N VAL A 275 -1.60 -4.54 -29.71
CA VAL A 275 -1.87 -5.96 -29.42
C VAL A 275 -0.88 -6.50 -28.39
N TYR A 276 0.39 -6.13 -28.50
CA TYR A 276 1.43 -6.52 -27.56
C TYR A 276 1.95 -5.33 -26.75
N ILE A 277 2.22 -5.56 -25.47
CA ILE A 277 2.81 -4.58 -24.56
C ILE A 277 4.12 -4.01 -25.13
N TRP A 278 4.91 -4.82 -25.83
CA TRP A 278 6.16 -4.41 -26.46
C TRP A 278 5.95 -3.33 -27.53
N ASN A 279 4.79 -3.33 -28.23
CA ASN A 279 4.46 -2.28 -29.20
C ASN A 279 4.28 -0.91 -28.52
N ILE A 280 3.76 -0.90 -27.29
CA ILE A 280 3.66 0.33 -26.49
C ILE A 280 5.06 0.81 -26.12
N ALA A 281 5.94 -0.09 -25.69
CA ALA A 281 7.32 0.23 -25.36
C ALA A 281 8.06 0.84 -26.57
N ASP A 282 8.00 0.20 -27.74
CA ASP A 282 8.63 0.69 -28.98
C ASP A 282 8.07 2.07 -29.39
N PHE A 283 6.75 2.23 -29.33
CA PHE A 283 6.07 3.49 -29.62
C PHE A 283 6.59 4.62 -28.71
N VAL A 284 6.65 4.38 -27.41
CA VAL A 284 7.10 5.36 -26.41
C VAL A 284 8.61 5.64 -26.53
N ILE A 285 9.44 4.62 -26.72
CA ILE A 285 10.90 4.73 -26.89
C ILE A 285 11.23 5.57 -28.12
N SER A 286 10.47 5.40 -29.21
CA SER A 286 10.62 6.19 -30.45
C SER A 286 10.24 7.67 -30.31
N GLY A 287 9.81 8.10 -29.11
CA GLY A 287 9.43 9.48 -28.83
C GLY A 287 7.96 9.82 -29.14
N LYS A 288 7.17 8.85 -29.59
CA LYS A 288 5.75 9.05 -29.89
C LYS A 288 4.90 9.05 -28.62
N ARG A 289 3.79 9.76 -28.64
CA ARG A 289 2.80 9.85 -27.56
C ARG A 289 1.38 9.77 -28.13
N LEU A 290 0.42 9.42 -27.27
CA LEU A 290 -0.99 9.40 -27.63
C LEU A 290 -1.45 10.82 -28.00
N GLN A 291 -2.23 10.92 -29.07
CA GLN A 291 -2.76 12.19 -29.57
C GLN A 291 -3.91 12.70 -28.70
N GLN A 292 -4.26 13.97 -28.83
CA GLN A 292 -5.46 14.49 -28.20
C GLN A 292 -6.70 13.80 -28.79
N ILE A 293 -7.68 13.51 -27.94
CA ILE A 293 -9.01 13.01 -28.31
C ILE A 293 -10.08 13.99 -27.84
N ASN A 294 -11.27 13.94 -28.43
CA ASN A 294 -12.37 14.88 -28.14
C ASN A 294 -12.78 14.89 -26.65
N GLU A 295 -12.61 13.75 -25.99
CA GLU A 295 -12.95 13.53 -24.60
C GLU A 295 -12.02 14.27 -23.62
N ILE A 296 -10.83 14.66 -24.07
CA ILE A 296 -9.81 15.31 -23.24
C ILE A 296 -9.68 16.77 -23.68
N PRO A 297 -10.14 17.73 -22.86
CA PRO A 297 -10.00 19.15 -23.15
C PRO A 297 -8.55 19.57 -23.39
N GLU A 298 -8.33 20.49 -24.32
CA GLU A 298 -6.99 20.95 -24.70
C GLU A 298 -6.13 21.40 -23.50
N PRO A 299 -6.64 22.14 -22.50
CA PRO A 299 -5.83 22.53 -21.33
C PRO A 299 -5.33 21.33 -20.51
N ILE A 300 -6.15 20.29 -20.37
CA ILE A 300 -5.78 19.04 -19.71
C ILE A 300 -4.76 18.27 -20.56
N TYR A 301 -4.96 18.19 -21.87
CA TYR A 301 -4.02 17.51 -22.76
C TYR A 301 -2.64 18.19 -22.77
N LYS A 302 -2.59 19.53 -22.73
CA LYS A 302 -1.32 20.29 -22.58
C LYS A 302 -0.61 19.98 -21.26
N LEU A 303 -1.35 19.81 -20.17
CA LEU A 303 -0.79 19.38 -18.89
C LEU A 303 -0.16 17.97 -19.01
N ILE A 304 -0.91 17.00 -19.54
CA ILE A 304 -0.41 15.64 -19.79
C ILE A 304 0.86 15.68 -20.67
N CYS A 305 0.86 16.52 -21.71
CA CYS A 305 2.00 16.76 -22.58
C CYS A 305 3.25 17.28 -21.87
N GLY A 306 3.08 18.08 -20.82
CA GLY A 306 4.17 18.54 -19.97
C GLY A 306 4.75 17.41 -19.10
N CYS A 307 3.96 16.40 -18.74
CA CYS A 307 4.38 15.34 -17.84
C CYS A 307 5.06 14.16 -18.55
N TRP A 308 4.70 13.83 -19.79
CA TRP A 308 5.26 12.67 -20.51
C TRP A 308 6.35 13.00 -21.55
N LYS A 309 7.12 14.08 -21.36
CA LYS A 309 8.23 14.44 -22.25
C LYS A 309 9.28 13.32 -22.34
N GLN A 310 9.93 13.21 -23.50
CA GLN A 310 10.92 12.16 -23.76
C GLN A 310 12.12 12.27 -22.82
N ASN A 311 12.70 13.46 -22.71
CA ASN A 311 13.75 13.75 -21.75
C ASN A 311 13.13 13.99 -20.36
N PRO A 312 13.55 13.24 -19.32
CA PRO A 312 13.01 13.40 -17.96
C PRO A 312 13.12 14.82 -17.42
N LYS A 313 14.21 15.53 -17.73
CA LYS A 313 14.45 16.90 -17.22
C LYS A 313 13.48 17.94 -17.77
N ASP A 314 12.83 17.66 -18.89
CA ASP A 314 11.88 18.57 -19.53
C ASP A 314 10.45 18.34 -19.02
N ARG A 315 10.25 17.34 -18.15
CA ARG A 315 8.95 17.05 -17.53
C ARG A 315 8.66 18.08 -16.45
N LEU A 316 7.38 18.41 -16.30
CA LEU A 316 6.91 19.21 -15.17
C LEU A 316 7.28 18.53 -13.84
N VAL A 317 7.61 19.33 -12.83
CA VAL A 317 7.70 18.83 -11.44
C VAL A 317 6.31 18.75 -10.83
N ILE A 318 6.13 17.92 -9.80
CA ILE A 318 4.80 17.63 -9.24
C ILE A 318 4.08 18.89 -8.72
N GLU A 319 4.83 19.86 -8.20
CA GLU A 319 4.33 21.17 -7.77
C GLU A 319 3.63 21.91 -8.92
N GLN A 320 4.28 21.96 -10.10
CA GLN A 320 3.73 22.61 -11.29
C GLN A 320 2.49 21.87 -11.84
N VAL A 321 2.46 20.54 -11.67
CA VAL A 321 1.30 19.72 -12.05
C VAL A 321 0.11 20.04 -11.14
N LEU A 322 0.33 20.13 -9.82
CA LEU A 322 -0.68 20.51 -8.84
C LEU A 322 -1.25 21.90 -9.13
N ASP A 323 -0.40 22.90 -9.33
CA ASP A 323 -0.82 24.28 -9.62
C ASP A 323 -1.75 24.32 -10.85
N ARG A 324 -1.38 23.60 -11.92
CA ARG A 324 -2.18 23.53 -13.15
C ARG A 324 -3.50 22.80 -12.94
N LEU A 325 -3.52 21.69 -12.20
CA LEU A 325 -4.76 20.98 -11.89
C LEU A 325 -5.71 21.85 -11.05
N GLN A 326 -5.18 22.58 -10.07
CA GLN A 326 -5.97 23.49 -9.24
C GLN A 326 -6.54 24.65 -10.06
N LEU A 327 -5.78 25.19 -11.01
CA LEU A 327 -6.29 26.20 -11.95
C LEU A 327 -7.43 25.62 -12.79
N LEU A 328 -7.26 24.42 -13.35
CA LEU A 328 -8.30 23.75 -14.14
C LEU A 328 -9.57 23.47 -13.34
N TYR A 329 -9.45 23.14 -12.05
CA TYR A 329 -10.60 22.91 -11.17
C TYR A 329 -11.42 24.18 -10.89
N LYS A 330 -10.77 25.35 -10.90
CA LYS A 330 -11.41 26.66 -10.64
C LYS A 330 -12.13 27.23 -11.87
N VAL A 331 -11.86 26.73 -13.07
CA VAL A 331 -12.56 27.15 -14.29
C VAL A 331 -13.98 26.60 -14.23
N LYS A 332 -14.97 27.51 -14.31
CA LYS A 332 -16.40 27.19 -14.27
C LYS A 332 -16.87 26.46 -15.50
#